data_AF-A0A498SVA4-F1
#
_entry.id   AF-A0A498SVA4-F1
#
_cell.length_a   1.000
_cell.length_b   1.000
_cell.length_c   1.000
_cell.angle_alpha   90.00
_cell.angle_beta   90.00
_cell.angle_gamma   90.00
#
_symmetry.space_group_name_H-M   'P 1'
#
loop_
_entity.id
_entity.type
_entity.pdbx_description
1 polymer ?
#
loop_
_entity_poly.entity_id
_entity_poly.type
_entity_poly.pdbx_seq_one_letter_code
_entity_poly.pdbx_strand_id
1 'polypeptide(L)'
;MDSFTYLIRPSIEAVDAANKDVKNDDNEEKCEEKSLKDVIYGQSEELVTTDIRNQPESLTTPQSIIQMISRQLEHAQELLNESEATNARLVEQTKLLKEEIRRMERDKERENHLSNTEYLKNVIMKFIAPEKVTDERGHLIPVLTTMLKLTNEEVNLLSQRMLRRIIRQHLLGEIIFGLVYLSSLFSSPYWL
;
A
#
# COMPACT_ATOMS: atom_id res chain seq x y z
N MET A 1 -23.31 -2.06 -23.97
CA MET A 1 -22.27 -3.11 -24.12
C MET A 1 -21.06 -2.80 -23.23
N ASP A 2 -21.33 -2.40 -22.00
CA ASP A 2 -21.12 -3.15 -20.76
C ASP A 2 -19.72 -3.77 -20.56
N SER A 3 -18.92 -3.11 -19.71
CA SER A 3 -17.90 -3.76 -18.89
C SER A 3 -17.61 -2.91 -17.66
N PHE A 4 -18.47 -3.02 -16.65
CA PHE A 4 -18.12 -2.68 -15.28
C PHE A 4 -17.80 -3.97 -14.54
N THR A 5 -16.51 -4.24 -14.39
CA THR A 5 -15.99 -5.39 -13.64
C THR A 5 -16.23 -5.20 -12.14
N TYR A 6 -16.86 -6.19 -11.54
CA TYR A 6 -17.25 -6.29 -10.14
C TYR A 6 -16.10 -6.04 -9.16
N LEU A 7 -16.30 -5.08 -8.25
CA LEU A 7 -15.54 -4.95 -7.00
C LEU A 7 -16.07 -5.99 -6.00
N ILE A 8 -15.23 -6.98 -5.70
CA ILE A 8 -15.43 -7.97 -4.65
C ILE A 8 -15.26 -7.25 -3.30
N ARG A 9 -16.34 -7.13 -2.50
CA ARG A 9 -16.26 -6.76 -1.08
C ARG A 9 -15.86 -8.00 -0.26
N PRO A 10 -14.87 -7.91 0.65
CA PRO A 10 -14.62 -8.96 1.62
C PRO A 10 -15.71 -8.99 2.71
N SER A 11 -16.26 -10.18 2.94
CA SER A 11 -17.19 -10.48 4.04
C SER A 11 -16.48 -10.37 5.39
N ILE A 12 -17.04 -9.63 6.34
CA ILE A 12 -16.63 -9.67 7.75
C ILE A 12 -17.62 -10.57 8.47
N GLU A 13 -17.17 -11.79 8.77
CA GLU A 13 -17.78 -12.68 9.75
C GLU A 13 -17.21 -12.38 11.15
N ALA A 14 -18.11 -12.45 12.13
CA ALA A 14 -17.89 -12.66 13.57
C ALA A 14 -17.20 -11.55 14.38
N VAL A 15 -18.01 -10.77 15.12
CA VAL A 15 -17.79 -10.49 16.55
C VAL A 15 -19.14 -10.27 17.26
N ASP A 16 -19.35 -11.05 18.31
CA ASP A 16 -20.23 -10.87 19.49
C ASP A 16 -21.75 -11.12 19.44
N ALA A 17 -22.08 -12.36 19.82
CA ALA A 17 -23.28 -12.70 20.56
C ALA A 17 -23.08 -12.43 22.07
N ALA A 18 -24.18 -12.08 22.73
CA ALA A 18 -24.41 -12.02 24.19
C ALA A 18 -24.19 -10.66 24.88
N ASN A 19 -25.25 -9.85 24.92
CA ASN A 19 -25.90 -9.53 26.19
C ASN A 19 -27.37 -9.15 25.98
N LYS A 20 -28.26 -9.94 26.58
CA LYS A 20 -29.65 -9.56 26.85
C LYS A 20 -29.63 -8.73 28.12
N ASP A 21 -30.06 -7.48 28.03
CA ASP A 21 -30.81 -6.86 29.12
C ASP A 21 -31.87 -5.94 28.53
N VAL A 22 -33.11 -6.36 28.77
CA VAL A 22 -34.34 -5.66 28.43
C VAL A 22 -34.47 -4.49 29.39
N LYS A 23 -34.30 -3.28 28.88
CA LYS A 23 -35.05 -2.12 29.34
C LYS A 23 -35.69 -1.50 28.11
N ASN A 24 -37.00 -1.72 28.02
CA ASN A 24 -37.89 -0.97 27.15
C ASN A 24 -37.79 0.50 27.58
N ASP A 25 -37.25 1.33 26.70
CA ASP A 25 -37.50 2.76 26.72
C ASP A 25 -38.00 3.07 25.31
N ASP A 26 -39.33 3.13 25.19
CA ASP A 26 -40.07 3.40 23.97
C ASP A 26 -39.84 4.87 23.57
N ASN A 27 -38.65 5.16 23.05
CA ASN A 27 -38.38 6.39 22.32
C ASN A 27 -37.80 5.97 20.98
N GLU A 28 -38.65 5.38 20.13
CA GLU A 28 -38.49 5.45 18.69
C GLU A 28 -38.47 6.95 18.31
N GLU A 29 -37.30 7.57 18.41
CA GLU A 29 -37.00 8.72 17.57
C GLU A 29 -36.87 8.14 16.16
N LYS A 30 -38.05 7.91 15.57
CA LYS A 30 -38.22 7.60 14.17
C LYS A 30 -37.49 8.71 13.42
N CYS A 31 -36.29 8.39 12.96
CA CYS A 31 -35.55 9.22 12.04
C CYS A 31 -36.33 9.15 10.74
N GLU A 32 -37.41 9.93 10.66
CA GLU A 32 -38.15 10.12 9.43
C GLU A 32 -37.15 10.74 8.46
N GLU A 33 -36.76 9.96 7.45
CA GLU A 33 -36.03 10.47 6.29
C GLU A 33 -36.90 11.59 5.69
N LYS A 34 -36.61 12.81 6.12
CA LYS A 34 -37.22 14.00 5.55
C LYS A 34 -36.79 14.00 4.09
N SER A 35 -37.76 13.99 3.19
CA SER A 35 -37.47 14.07 1.76
C SER A 35 -36.54 15.26 1.53
N LEU A 36 -35.52 15.11 0.68
CA LEU A 36 -34.61 16.21 0.33
C LEU A 36 -35.38 17.47 -0.09
N LYS A 37 -36.56 17.30 -0.68
CA LYS A 37 -37.48 18.41 -0.94
C LYS A 37 -37.94 19.10 0.35
N ASP A 38 -38.31 18.36 1.39
CA ASP A 38 -38.77 18.95 2.65
C ASP A 38 -37.66 19.63 3.45
N VAL A 39 -36.40 19.19 3.28
CA VAL A 39 -35.23 19.86 3.88
C VAL A 39 -34.88 21.14 3.12
N ILE A 40 -34.94 21.11 1.78
CA ILE A 40 -34.63 22.27 0.92
C ILE A 40 -35.75 23.32 0.96
N TYR A 41 -37.01 22.89 1.07
CA TYR A 41 -38.19 23.74 0.95
C TYR A 41 -38.96 23.94 2.27
N GLY A 42 -38.54 23.32 3.38
CA GLY A 42 -39.02 23.50 4.76
C GLY A 42 -40.49 23.86 4.93
N GLN A 43 -41.34 22.90 5.34
CA GLN A 43 -42.78 23.04 5.67
C GLN A 43 -43.33 24.46 5.50
N SER A 44 -43.50 24.87 4.26
CA SER A 44 -44.16 26.10 3.90
C SER A 44 -45.30 25.67 3.01
N GLU A 45 -46.51 26.01 3.48
CA GLU A 45 -47.76 25.83 2.77
C GLU A 45 -47.54 26.12 1.28
N GLU A 46 -47.75 25.08 0.48
CA GLU A 46 -48.02 25.10 -0.95
C GLU A 46 -47.74 26.44 -1.66
N LEU A 47 -46.48 26.68 -2.02
CA LEU A 47 -46.14 27.77 -2.93
C LEU A 47 -45.24 27.26 -4.06
N VAL A 48 -45.89 26.44 -4.89
CA VAL A 48 -45.98 26.61 -6.34
C VAL A 48 -44.75 27.27 -6.96
N THR A 49 -43.78 26.45 -7.38
CA THR A 49 -42.74 26.83 -8.34
C THR A 49 -43.22 26.79 -9.79
N THR A 50 -44.52 26.59 -10.04
CA THR A 50 -45.04 26.69 -11.42
C THR A 50 -45.23 28.15 -11.79
N ASP A 51 -44.33 28.65 -12.64
CA ASP A 51 -44.50 29.79 -13.52
C ASP A 51 -45.19 31.02 -12.91
N ILE A 52 -44.37 32.00 -12.50
CA ILE A 52 -44.76 33.40 -12.25
C ILE A 52 -45.61 33.98 -13.41
N ARG A 53 -45.58 33.35 -14.60
CA ARG A 53 -46.30 33.78 -15.79
C ARG A 53 -47.82 33.53 -15.72
N ASN A 54 -48.33 32.60 -14.90
CA ASN A 54 -49.69 32.09 -15.07
C ASN A 54 -50.48 31.87 -13.76
N GLN A 55 -50.70 32.88 -12.90
CA GLN A 55 -51.79 32.84 -11.91
C GLN A 55 -52.42 34.23 -11.65
N PRO A 56 -53.74 34.29 -11.34
CA PRO A 56 -54.55 35.49 -11.37
C PRO A 56 -54.39 36.35 -10.11
N GLU A 57 -54.61 37.65 -10.32
CA GLU A 57 -54.54 38.73 -9.35
C GLU A 57 -55.44 38.49 -8.12
N SER A 58 -54.90 37.98 -7.02
CA SER A 58 -55.56 38.02 -5.71
C SER A 58 -54.53 37.96 -4.57
N LEU A 59 -54.27 39.13 -3.99
CA LEU A 59 -53.57 39.37 -2.72
C LEU A 59 -52.24 38.64 -2.48
N THR A 60 -51.18 39.09 -3.15
CA THR A 60 -49.83 39.10 -2.57
C THR A 60 -49.38 40.55 -2.52
N THR A 61 -49.21 41.12 -1.32
CA THR A 61 -48.64 42.46 -1.24
C THR A 61 -47.18 42.39 -1.73
N PRO A 62 -46.69 43.36 -2.50
CA PRO A 62 -45.30 43.37 -2.98
C PRO A 62 -44.27 43.16 -1.85
N GLN A 63 -44.63 43.57 -0.63
CA GLN A 63 -43.84 43.36 0.58
C GLN A 63 -43.66 41.89 0.97
N SER A 64 -44.66 41.02 0.82
CA SER A 64 -44.52 39.59 1.19
C SER A 64 -43.61 38.86 0.20
N ILE A 65 -43.69 39.20 -1.09
CA ILE A 65 -42.81 38.66 -2.13
C ILE A 65 -41.36 39.08 -1.86
N ILE A 66 -41.13 40.35 -1.51
CA ILE A 66 -39.79 40.84 -1.14
C ILE A 66 -39.25 40.11 0.09
N GLN A 67 -40.06 39.92 1.14
CA GLN A 67 -39.65 39.17 2.33
C GLN A 67 -39.30 37.70 2.04
N MET A 68 -40.07 37.06 1.15
CA MET A 68 -39.80 35.69 0.71
C MET A 68 -38.47 35.62 -0.06
N ILE A 69 -38.24 36.53 -1.00
CA ILE A 69 -36.98 36.60 -1.77
C ILE A 69 -35.79 36.85 -0.83
N SER A 70 -35.92 37.74 0.17
CA SER A 70 -34.86 37.99 1.14
C SER A 70 -34.52 36.74 1.97
N ARG A 71 -35.52 35.99 2.44
CA ARG A 71 -35.28 34.72 3.16
C ARG A 71 -34.62 33.66 2.29
N GLN A 72 -35.03 33.54 1.03
CA GLN A 72 -34.41 32.61 0.10
C GLN A 72 -32.95 33.00 -0.19
N LEU A 73 -32.66 34.30 -0.29
CA LEU A 73 -31.31 34.81 -0.47
C LEU A 73 -30.42 34.53 0.75
N GLU A 74 -30.92 34.78 1.97
CA GLU A 74 -30.21 34.48 3.22
C GLU A 74 -29.89 32.97 3.31
N HIS A 75 -30.88 32.12 3.08
CA HIS A 75 -30.68 30.67 3.08
C HIS A 75 -29.68 30.20 2.00
N ALA A 76 -29.75 30.77 0.79
CA ALA A 76 -28.79 30.46 -0.27
C ALA A 76 -27.35 30.89 0.10
N GLN A 77 -27.18 31.99 0.83
CA GLN A 77 -25.88 32.43 1.33
C GLN A 77 -25.34 31.48 2.42
N GLU A 78 -26.19 31.00 3.32
CA GLU A 78 -25.80 30.02 4.34
C GLU A 78 -25.32 28.71 3.70
N LEU A 79 -26.08 28.17 2.73
CA LEU A 79 -25.70 26.97 1.99
C LEU A 79 -24.40 27.18 1.19
N LEU A 80 -24.22 28.35 0.59
CA LEU A 80 -22.99 28.67 -0.13
C LEU A 80 -21.79 28.68 0.81
N ASN A 81 -21.93 29.31 1.98
CA ASN A 81 -20.87 29.36 2.99
C ASN A 81 -20.54 27.97 3.53
N GLU A 82 -21.54 27.13 3.79
CA GLU A 82 -21.34 25.73 4.18
C GLU A 82 -20.62 24.93 3.08
N SER A 83 -21.01 25.13 1.81
CA SER A 83 -20.34 24.51 0.67
C SER A 83 -18.89 24.98 0.52
N GLU A 84 -18.61 26.27 0.73
CA GLU A 84 -17.25 26.81 0.70
C GLU A 84 -16.39 26.24 1.83
N ALA A 85 -16.93 26.17 3.05
CA ALA A 85 -16.25 25.61 4.21
C ALA A 85 -15.94 24.11 4.04
N THR A 86 -16.88 23.34 3.49
CA THR A 86 -16.65 21.91 3.21
C THR A 86 -15.63 21.72 2.10
N ASN A 87 -15.69 22.53 1.05
CA ASN A 87 -14.70 22.50 -0.03
C ASN A 87 -13.29 22.83 0.48
N ALA A 88 -13.15 23.83 1.36
CA ALA A 88 -11.86 24.16 1.98
C ALA A 88 -11.27 22.97 2.76
N ARG A 89 -12.09 22.26 3.54
CA ARG A 89 -11.69 21.04 4.26
C ARG A 89 -11.26 19.92 3.31
N LEU A 90 -12.02 19.69 2.24
CA LEU A 90 -11.67 18.67 1.23
C LEU A 90 -10.35 18.97 0.52
N VAL A 91 -10.09 20.25 0.22
CA VAL A 91 -8.82 20.68 -0.37
C VAL A 91 -7.66 20.43 0.59
N GLU A 92 -7.84 20.70 1.89
CA GLU A 92 -6.83 20.43 2.91
C GLU A 92 -6.56 18.92 3.05
N GLN A 93 -7.61 18.10 3.18
CA GLN A 93 -7.48 16.65 3.22
C GLN A 93 -6.76 16.10 1.99
N THR A 94 -7.10 16.62 0.80
CA THR A 94 -6.42 16.24 -0.45
C THR A 94 -4.93 16.57 -0.40
N LYS A 95 -4.55 17.73 0.16
CA LYS A 95 -3.14 18.11 0.33
C LYS A 95 -2.43 17.16 1.29
N LEU A 96 -3.04 16.87 2.44
CA LEU A 96 -2.47 15.96 3.45
C LEU A 96 -2.31 14.54 2.89
N LEU A 97 -3.32 14.01 2.21
CA LEU A 97 -3.27 12.69 1.58
C LEU A 97 -2.18 12.62 0.51
N LYS A 98 -2.02 13.65 -0.32
CA LYS A 98 -0.94 13.71 -1.30
C LYS A 98 0.44 13.68 -0.65
N GLU A 99 0.62 14.39 0.47
CA GLU A 99 1.88 14.39 1.19
C GLU A 99 2.14 13.03 1.88
N GLU A 100 1.10 12.42 2.43
CA GLU A 100 1.17 11.08 3.01
C GLU A 100 1.61 10.05 1.97
N ILE A 101 1.01 10.07 0.76
CA ILE A 101 1.40 9.19 -0.34
C ILE A 101 2.89 9.39 -0.67
N ARG A 102 3.36 10.63 -0.84
CA ARG A 102 4.78 10.91 -1.12
C ARG A 102 5.70 10.46 -0.01
N ARG A 103 5.28 10.54 1.25
CA ARG A 103 6.04 10.02 2.39
C ARG A 103 6.12 8.50 2.32
N MET A 104 4.98 7.82 2.17
CA MET A 104 4.91 6.36 2.07
C MET A 104 5.74 5.83 0.90
N GLU A 105 5.74 6.51 -0.25
CA GLU A 105 6.54 6.13 -1.42
C GLU A 105 8.04 6.18 -1.10
N ARG A 106 8.51 7.27 -0.47
CA ARG A 106 9.91 7.38 -0.03
C ARG A 106 10.27 6.34 1.01
N ASP A 107 9.37 6.07 1.95
CA ASP A 107 9.60 5.08 3.00
C ASP A 107 9.70 3.67 2.40
N LYS A 108 8.83 3.34 1.44
CA LYS A 108 8.87 2.10 0.66
C LYS A 108 10.14 1.98 -0.18
N GLU A 109 10.60 3.07 -0.79
CA GLU A 109 11.86 3.08 -1.52
C GLU A 109 13.04 2.80 -0.57
N ARG A 110 13.06 3.42 0.61
CA ARG A 110 14.08 3.13 1.65
C ARG A 110 14.01 1.68 2.11
N GLU A 111 12.83 1.11 2.32
CA GLU A 111 12.66 -0.29 2.70
C GLU A 111 13.11 -1.25 1.60
N ASN A 112 12.81 -0.94 0.33
CA ASN A 112 13.29 -1.70 -0.81
C ASN A 112 14.84 -1.65 -0.91
N HIS A 113 15.43 -0.48 -0.71
CA HIS A 113 16.89 -0.37 -0.63
C HIS A 113 17.47 -1.17 0.54
N LEU A 114 16.85 -1.11 1.72
CA LEU A 114 17.32 -1.83 2.89
C LEU A 114 17.24 -3.35 2.69
N SER A 115 16.10 -3.87 2.22
CA SER A 115 15.93 -5.29 1.89
C SER A 115 16.89 -5.75 0.79
N ASN A 116 17.12 -4.92 -0.24
CA ASN A 116 18.11 -5.22 -1.28
C ASN A 116 19.54 -5.29 -0.70
N THR A 117 19.90 -4.39 0.24
CA THR A 117 21.20 -4.43 0.91
C THR A 117 21.35 -5.65 1.83
N GLU A 118 20.28 -6.07 2.50
CA GLU A 118 20.29 -7.29 3.30
C GLU A 118 20.45 -8.55 2.44
N TYR A 119 19.74 -8.61 1.31
CA TYR A 119 19.93 -9.67 0.33
C TYR A 119 21.38 -9.71 -0.17
N LEU A 120 21.94 -8.56 -0.55
CA LEU A 120 23.33 -8.45 -0.98
C LEU A 120 24.30 -8.91 0.10
N LYS A 121 24.10 -8.50 1.36
CA LYS A 121 24.87 -9.01 2.52
C LYS A 121 24.83 -10.53 2.57
N ASN A 122 23.65 -11.15 2.44
CA ASN A 122 23.52 -12.61 2.48
C ASN A 122 24.25 -13.29 1.32
N VAL A 123 24.17 -12.73 0.11
CA VAL A 123 24.90 -13.21 -1.07
C VAL A 123 26.41 -13.13 -0.85
N ILE A 124 26.92 -12.00 -0.32
CA ILE A 124 28.34 -11.82 0.00
C ILE A 124 28.79 -12.81 1.08
N MET A 125 28.00 -12.99 2.14
CA MET A 125 28.32 -13.96 3.20
C MET A 125 28.42 -15.38 2.66
N LYS A 126 27.48 -15.79 1.79
CA LYS A 126 27.55 -17.09 1.08
C LYS A 126 28.78 -17.18 0.16
N PHE A 127 29.14 -16.09 -0.52
CA PHE A 127 30.30 -16.06 -1.41
C PHE A 127 31.64 -16.14 -0.67
N ILE A 128 31.75 -15.61 0.54
CA ILE A 128 32.99 -15.66 1.34
C ILE A 128 33.11 -16.99 2.09
N ALA A 129 32.00 -17.55 2.56
CA ALA A 129 31.96 -18.80 3.31
C ALA A 129 32.66 -19.97 2.58
N PRO A 130 33.30 -20.91 3.30
CA PRO A 130 33.91 -22.08 2.69
C PRO A 130 32.86 -22.85 1.89
N GLU A 131 33.25 -23.27 0.69
CA GLU A 131 32.35 -23.92 -0.27
C GLU A 131 31.88 -25.26 0.30
N LYS A 132 30.58 -25.38 0.56
CA LYS A 132 29.96 -26.60 1.09
C LYS A 132 29.46 -27.51 -0.02
N VAL A 133 29.07 -26.93 -1.16
CA VAL A 133 28.60 -27.62 -2.35
C VAL A 133 29.35 -27.08 -3.55
N THR A 134 29.84 -27.99 -4.40
CA THR A 134 30.52 -27.65 -5.65
C THR A 134 29.60 -26.79 -6.52
N ASP A 135 30.10 -25.66 -7.01
CA ASP A 135 29.43 -24.76 -7.98
C ASP A 135 28.45 -23.71 -7.41
N GLU A 136 28.24 -23.65 -6.09
CA GLU A 136 27.43 -22.57 -5.48
C GLU A 136 27.98 -21.18 -5.81
N ARG A 137 29.31 -21.03 -5.80
CA ARG A 137 29.97 -19.75 -6.08
C ARG A 137 29.80 -19.31 -7.54
N GLY A 138 29.71 -20.24 -8.48
CA GLY A 138 29.47 -19.94 -9.90
C GLY A 138 28.13 -19.24 -10.09
N HIS A 139 27.10 -19.72 -9.40
CA HIS A 139 25.75 -19.14 -9.43
C HIS A 139 25.66 -17.77 -8.74
N LEU A 140 26.52 -17.48 -7.76
CA LEU A 140 26.54 -16.20 -7.06
C LEU A 140 27.23 -15.07 -7.86
N ILE A 141 28.09 -15.39 -8.84
CA ILE A 141 28.80 -14.37 -9.64
C ILE A 141 27.83 -13.53 -10.47
N PRO A 142 26.88 -14.10 -11.24
CA PRO A 142 25.87 -13.31 -11.95
C PRO A 142 25.03 -12.44 -11.01
N VAL A 143 24.66 -12.96 -9.85
CA VAL A 143 23.87 -12.22 -8.83
C VAL A 143 24.67 -11.03 -8.28
N LEU A 144 25.96 -11.21 -7.97
CA LEU A 144 26.83 -10.12 -7.55
C LEU A 144 27.06 -9.11 -8.68
N THR A 145 27.15 -9.58 -9.92
CA THR A 145 27.33 -8.72 -11.10
C THR A 145 26.14 -7.77 -11.27
N THR A 146 24.91 -8.29 -11.14
CA THR A 146 23.71 -7.45 -11.28
C THR A 146 23.51 -6.53 -10.08
N MET A 147 23.73 -7.03 -8.86
CA MET A 147 23.52 -6.25 -7.62
C MET A 147 24.55 -5.14 -7.41
N LEU A 148 25.82 -5.37 -7.77
CA LEU A 148 26.91 -4.41 -7.62
C LEU A 148 27.25 -3.66 -8.91
N LYS A 149 26.57 -3.98 -10.03
CA LYS A 149 26.85 -3.45 -11.36
C LYS A 149 28.33 -3.59 -11.74
N LEU A 150 28.87 -4.79 -11.55
CA LEU A 150 30.27 -5.08 -11.82
C LEU A 150 30.58 -4.95 -13.32
N THR A 151 31.78 -4.47 -13.61
CA THR A 151 32.34 -4.43 -14.96
C THR A 151 32.80 -5.81 -15.42
N ASN A 152 32.93 -6.01 -16.73
CA ASN A 152 33.41 -7.30 -17.30
C ASN A 152 34.81 -7.69 -16.77
N GLU A 153 35.67 -6.71 -16.49
CA GLU A 153 36.99 -6.95 -15.90
C GLU A 153 36.89 -7.53 -14.48
N GLU A 154 36.04 -6.94 -13.64
CA GLU A 154 35.80 -7.41 -12.27
C GLU A 154 35.18 -8.80 -12.25
N VAL A 155 34.24 -9.07 -13.16
CA VAL A 155 33.62 -10.40 -13.32
C VAL A 155 34.68 -11.44 -13.70
N ASN A 156 35.55 -11.13 -14.67
CA ASN A 156 36.63 -12.03 -15.07
C ASN A 156 37.60 -12.30 -13.90
N LEU A 157 37.91 -11.27 -13.10
CA LEU A 157 38.73 -11.42 -11.90
C LEU A 157 38.08 -12.35 -10.87
N LEU A 158 36.77 -12.23 -10.63
CA LEU A 158 36.02 -13.14 -9.76
C LEU A 158 36.08 -14.59 -10.27
N SER A 159 35.83 -14.80 -11.57
CA SER A 159 35.89 -16.12 -12.21
C SER A 159 37.29 -16.73 -12.13
N GLN A 160 38.34 -15.96 -12.39
CA GLN A 160 39.72 -16.43 -12.25
C GLN A 160 40.06 -16.81 -10.80
N ARG A 161 39.62 -16.01 -9.82
CA ARG A 161 39.85 -16.35 -8.40
C ARG A 161 39.09 -17.61 -8.00
N MET A 162 37.90 -17.83 -8.53
CA MET A 162 37.15 -19.07 -8.32
C MET A 162 37.92 -20.26 -8.90
N LEU A 163 38.33 -20.21 -10.16
CA LEU A 163 39.10 -21.29 -10.81
C LEU A 163 40.40 -21.61 -10.06
N ARG A 164 41.16 -20.58 -9.63
CA ARG A 164 42.36 -20.78 -8.83
C ARG A 164 42.08 -21.46 -7.50
N ARG A 165 40.95 -21.16 -6.85
CA ARG A 165 40.55 -21.83 -5.61
C ARG A 165 40.18 -23.29 -5.87
N ILE A 166 39.39 -23.59 -6.90
CA ILE A 166 39.03 -24.96 -7.27
C ILE A 166 40.29 -25.80 -7.52
N ILE A 167 41.22 -25.28 -8.32
CA ILE A 167 42.50 -25.96 -8.62
C ILE A 167 43.30 -26.19 -7.33
N ARG A 168 43.40 -25.17 -6.45
CA ARG A 168 44.09 -25.32 -5.17
C ARG A 168 43.42 -26.36 -4.26
N GLN A 169 42.09 -26.40 -4.18
CA GLN A 169 41.38 -27.37 -3.36
C GLN A 169 41.57 -28.80 -3.88
N HIS A 170 41.54 -28.99 -5.21
CA HIS A 170 41.81 -30.28 -5.83
C HIS A 170 43.26 -30.74 -5.59
N LEU A 171 44.24 -29.84 -5.83
CA LEU A 171 45.66 -30.14 -5.64
C LEU A 171 45.99 -30.44 -4.17
N LEU A 172 45.41 -29.68 -3.23
CA LEU A 172 45.55 -29.97 -1.79
C LEU A 172 44.93 -31.32 -1.44
N GLY A 173 43.78 -31.68 -2.01
CA GLY A 173 43.16 -32.98 -1.85
C GLY A 173 44.05 -34.13 -2.33
N GLU A 174 44.66 -34.01 -3.51
CA GLU A 174 45.59 -35.01 -4.06
C GLU A 174 46.84 -35.17 -3.20
N ILE A 175 47.43 -34.06 -2.74
CA ILE A 175 48.62 -34.08 -1.86
C ILE A 175 48.28 -34.74 -0.53
N ILE A 176 47.16 -34.37 0.10
CA ILE A 176 46.73 -34.93 1.38
C ILE A 176 46.44 -36.43 1.23
N PHE A 177 45.72 -36.83 0.17
CA PHE A 177 45.44 -38.24 -0.12
C PHE A 177 46.73 -39.04 -0.32
N GLY A 178 47.69 -38.51 -1.09
CA GLY A 178 49.00 -39.12 -1.29
C GLY A 178 49.80 -39.29 0.01
N LEU A 179 49.82 -38.27 0.88
CA LEU A 179 50.48 -38.34 2.19
C LEU A 179 49.83 -39.38 3.11
N VAL A 180 48.49 -39.43 3.15
CA VAL A 180 47.75 -40.45 3.92
C VAL A 180 48.04 -41.85 3.37
N TYR A 181 48.07 -42.02 2.05
CA TYR A 181 48.37 -43.30 1.40
C TYR A 181 49.80 -43.76 1.69
N LEU A 182 50.79 -42.87 1.58
CA LEU A 182 52.20 -43.13 1.94
C LEU A 182 52.35 -43.49 3.42
N SER A 183 51.65 -42.78 4.31
CA SER A 183 51.68 -43.09 5.75
C SER A 183 51.07 -44.46 6.07
N SER A 184 50.01 -44.85 5.35
CA SER A 184 49.40 -46.18 5.48
C SER A 184 50.28 -47.28 4.88
N LEU A 185 50.99 -47.00 3.79
CA LEU A 185 51.95 -47.93 3.19
C LEU A 185 53.15 -48.16 4.12
N PHE A 186 53.66 -47.11 4.78
CA PHE A 186 54.78 -47.19 5.71
C PHE A 186 54.38 -47.78 7.08
N SER A 187 53.13 -47.64 7.49
CA SER A 187 52.58 -48.23 8.72
C SER A 187 52.05 -49.67 8.54
N SER A 188 52.08 -50.20 7.31
CA SER A 188 51.58 -51.54 7.00
C SER A 188 52.56 -52.60 7.51
N PRO A 189 52.14 -53.58 8.34
CA PRO A 189 53.01 -54.53 9.03
C PRO A 189 53.62 -55.63 8.13
N TYR A 190 53.58 -55.47 6.80
CA TYR A 190 54.08 -56.44 5.83
C TYR A 190 55.50 -56.12 5.31
N TRP A 191 56.23 -55.20 5.97
CA TRP A 191 57.61 -54.82 5.64
C TRP A 191 58.61 -55.06 6.80
N LEU A 192 58.38 -56.09 7.61
CA LEU A 192 59.41 -56.74 8.43
C LEU A 192 59.39 -58.26 8.21
#